data_AF-A0A7V5ZFS2-F1
#
_entry.id   AF-A0A7V5ZFS2-F1
#
_cell.length_a   1.000
_cell.length_b   1.000
_cell.length_c   1.000
_cell.angle_alpha   90.00
_cell.angle_beta   90.00
_cell.angle_gamma   90.00
#
_symmetry.space_group_name_H-M   'P 1'
#
loop_
_entity.id
_entity.type
_entity.pdbx_description
1 polymer ?
#
loop_
_entity_poly.entity_id
_entity_poly.type
_entity_poly.pdbx_seq_one_letter_code
_entity_poly.pdbx_strand_id
1 'polypeptide(L)'
;VRDHPNVDVSLTPEQREMLLKAATGLTLMEAENVFARSLVQKRRLDVEVVLWEKEQIIRKSGILEYYRATEAFENVGGLDLLKDWIRKRTRAFTDEAQRFGLPAPKGVLLIGVQGGGKSLAARSIGSLWKLPVLRMDVGRIFAGLVGASEENMRRAIRTAESVAPAVLWIDELEKGFAGSQSSGFSDGGTTARVFASFLTWLQEKQSPVFVVATANDVSALPPELLRKGRFDEIFFIDLPNQREREEIFAIHLRKRGRDPRQFDVRRLAQAAEGFSGAEIEQVIISALFDAFHRGAELDDETILQEIGRTVPLSRTMRENIEALRRWARDRARPASSPPEAEPAVALPAPQRAQRMATRPKKRSSSSRSGEGEAPAEPSG
;
A
#
# COMPACT_ATOMS: atom_id res chain seq x y z
N VAL A 1 27.44 36.42 8.30
CA VAL A 1 27.60 35.32 7.32
C VAL A 1 28.55 35.71 6.19
N ARG A 2 28.35 36.86 5.51
CA ARG A 2 29.25 37.33 4.43
C ARG A 2 30.72 37.52 4.84
N ASP A 3 31.00 37.79 6.10
CA ASP A 3 32.37 38.08 6.58
C ASP A 3 33.01 36.93 7.37
N HIS A 4 32.40 35.73 7.38
CA HIS A 4 32.98 34.55 8.04
C HIS A 4 33.55 33.56 7.02
N PRO A 5 34.89 33.39 6.94
CA PRO A 5 35.56 32.61 5.88
C PRO A 5 35.30 31.10 5.95
N ASN A 6 34.66 30.61 7.02
CA ASN A 6 34.40 29.19 7.26
C ASN A 6 32.93 28.79 7.04
N VAL A 7 32.07 29.67 6.51
CA VAL A 7 30.64 29.40 6.28
C VAL A 7 30.35 29.39 4.78
N ASP A 8 29.91 28.25 4.27
CA ASP A 8 29.54 28.07 2.86
C ASP A 8 28.02 28.11 2.69
N VAL A 9 27.54 29.12 1.98
CA VAL A 9 26.12 29.31 1.64
C VAL A 9 25.85 29.12 0.15
N SER A 10 26.85 28.64 -0.61
CA SER A 10 26.63 28.25 -1.99
C SER A 10 25.72 27.02 -2.05
N LEU A 11 24.67 27.11 -2.86
CA LEU A 11 23.71 26.03 -3.08
C LEU A 11 23.59 25.84 -4.59
N THR A 12 23.66 24.60 -5.06
CA THR A 12 23.24 24.30 -6.43
C THR A 12 21.74 24.59 -6.59
N PRO A 13 21.24 24.79 -7.82
CA PRO A 13 19.80 24.96 -8.06
C PRO A 13 18.94 23.87 -7.41
N GLU A 14 19.41 22.62 -7.46
CA GLU A 14 18.73 21.45 -6.88
C GLU A 14 18.75 21.51 -5.34
N GLN A 15 19.90 21.84 -4.73
CA GLN A 15 20.02 21.98 -3.28
C GLN A 15 19.15 23.12 -2.75
N ARG A 16 19.07 24.23 -3.50
CA ARG A 16 18.21 25.35 -3.18
C ARG A 16 16.75 24.94 -3.23
N GLU A 17 16.32 24.22 -4.27
CA GLU A 17 14.95 23.73 -4.39
C GLU A 17 14.61 22.75 -3.25
N MET A 18 15.51 21.82 -2.92
CA MET A 18 15.33 20.89 -1.80
C MET A 18 15.22 21.60 -0.45
N LEU A 19 16.08 22.61 -0.20
CA LEU A 19 16.05 23.39 1.03
C LEU A 19 14.76 24.21 1.15
N LEU A 20 14.31 24.82 0.05
CA LEU A 20 13.04 25.54 0.00
C LEU A 20 11.87 24.60 0.27
N LYS A 21 11.81 23.45 -0.40
CA LYS A 21 10.79 22.41 -0.14
C LYS A 21 10.82 21.92 1.31
N ALA A 22 12.00 21.74 1.88
CA ALA A 22 12.14 21.34 3.28
C ALA A 22 11.65 22.42 4.24
N ALA A 23 11.86 23.70 3.92
CA ALA A 23 11.41 24.83 4.74
C ALA A 23 9.94 25.22 4.50
N THR A 24 9.30 24.74 3.43
CA THR A 24 7.87 25.01 3.16
C THR A 24 7.01 24.65 4.37
N GLY A 25 6.13 25.58 4.77
CA GLY A 25 5.22 25.40 5.90
C GLY A 25 5.76 25.89 7.26
N LEU A 26 7.07 26.19 7.35
CA LEU A 26 7.60 26.95 8.48
C LEU A 26 7.17 28.42 8.37
N THR A 27 6.90 29.05 9.51
CA THR A 27 6.81 30.51 9.59
C THR A 27 8.16 31.15 9.25
N LEU A 28 8.16 32.42 8.86
CA LEU A 28 9.41 33.15 8.56
C LEU A 28 10.41 33.05 9.72
N MET A 29 9.93 33.25 10.96
CA MET A 29 10.76 33.18 12.16
C MET A 29 11.32 31.76 12.40
N GLU A 30 10.53 30.71 12.17
CA GLU A 30 11.01 29.33 12.27
C GLU A 30 12.07 29.04 11.20
N ALA A 31 11.83 29.45 9.95
CA ALA A 31 12.79 29.27 8.86
C ALA A 31 14.11 29.99 9.15
N GLU A 32 14.05 31.25 9.61
CA GLU A 32 15.24 32.02 10.01
C GLU A 32 16.02 31.34 11.13
N ASN A 33 15.33 30.90 12.19
CA ASN A 33 15.96 30.21 13.31
C ASN A 33 16.63 28.90 12.89
N VAL A 34 15.97 28.12 12.03
CA VAL A 34 16.49 26.86 11.50
C VAL A 34 17.71 27.08 10.63
N PHE A 35 17.66 28.05 9.71
CA PHE A 35 18.80 28.34 8.84
C PHE A 35 19.97 28.88 9.65
N ALA A 36 19.72 29.78 10.62
CA ALA A 36 20.75 30.26 11.54
C ALA A 36 21.40 29.09 12.30
N ARG A 37 20.61 28.18 12.85
CA ARG A 37 21.11 26.99 13.54
C ARG A 37 21.90 26.06 12.63
N SER A 38 21.46 25.87 11.39
CA SER A 38 22.16 25.08 10.38
C SER A 38 23.54 25.65 10.09
N LEU A 39 23.63 26.96 9.90
CA LEU A 39 24.89 27.69 9.70
C LEU A 39 25.82 27.61 10.93
N VAL A 40 25.29 27.66 12.15
CA VAL A 40 26.10 27.53 13.37
C VAL A 40 26.62 26.10 13.56
N GLN A 41 25.78 25.09 13.37
CA GLN A 41 26.12 23.69 13.66
C GLN A 41 26.93 23.01 12.55
N LYS A 42 26.59 23.27 11.29
CA LYS A 42 27.15 22.59 10.12
C LYS A 42 28.01 23.49 9.25
N ARG A 43 28.06 24.80 9.53
CA ARG A 43 28.74 25.82 8.70
C ARG A 43 28.26 25.88 7.25
N ARG A 44 27.07 25.33 6.99
CA ARG A 44 26.39 25.30 5.69
C ARG A 44 24.89 25.21 5.91
N LEU A 45 24.11 25.51 4.87
CA LEU A 45 22.67 25.24 4.87
C LEU A 45 22.43 23.75 4.59
N ASP A 46 21.99 23.04 5.62
CA ASP A 46 21.80 21.60 5.64
C ASP A 46 20.30 21.26 5.77
N VAL A 47 19.78 20.51 4.80
CA VAL A 47 18.38 20.07 4.73
C VAL A 47 18.01 19.19 5.93
N GLU A 48 18.92 18.37 6.44
CA GLU A 48 18.65 17.49 7.59
C GLU A 48 18.36 18.30 8.87
N VAL A 49 18.97 19.47 9.03
CA VAL A 49 18.69 20.36 10.17
C VAL A 49 17.28 20.93 10.07
N VAL A 50 16.82 21.26 8.86
CA VAL A 50 15.46 21.76 8.61
C VAL A 50 14.42 20.66 8.90
N LEU A 51 14.67 19.45 8.41
CA LEU A 51 13.81 18.29 8.67
C LEU A 51 13.75 17.95 10.16
N TRP A 52 14.88 18.06 10.87
CA TRP A 52 14.94 17.86 12.32
C TRP A 52 14.10 18.88 13.10
N GLU A 53 14.09 20.15 12.70
CA GLU A 53 13.25 21.15 13.37
C GLU A 53 11.76 20.89 13.13
N LYS A 54 11.38 20.56 11.89
CA LYS A 54 10.01 20.11 11.58
C LYS A 54 9.58 18.96 12.47
N GLU A 55 10.45 17.97 12.65
CA GLU A 55 10.22 16.86 13.58
C GLU A 55 9.96 17.35 15.03
N GLN A 56 10.66 18.37 15.51
CA GLN A 56 10.40 18.94 16.84
C GLN A 56 9.08 19.69 16.93
N ILE A 57 8.71 20.46 15.91
CA ILE A 57 7.41 21.16 15.85
C ILE A 57 6.27 20.14 15.97
N ILE A 58 6.36 19.04 15.22
CA ILE A 58 5.37 17.96 15.26
C ILE A 58 5.32 17.31 16.64
N ARG A 59 6.47 16.96 17.23
CA ARG A 59 6.53 16.37 18.57
C ARG A 59 5.93 17.28 19.64
N LYS A 60 6.18 18.60 19.56
CA LYS A 60 5.60 19.60 20.48
C LYS A 60 4.08 19.70 20.37
N SER A 61 3.49 19.36 19.22
CA SER A 61 2.02 19.36 19.05
C SER A 61 1.32 18.34 19.95
N GLY A 62 2.02 17.24 20.31
CA GLY A 62 1.50 16.15 21.14
C GLY A 62 0.44 15.26 20.47
N ILE A 63 -0.04 15.62 19.27
CA ILE A 63 -1.17 14.94 18.60
C ILE A 63 -0.69 14.10 17.41
N LEU A 64 0.35 14.56 16.70
CA LEU A 64 0.94 13.85 15.58
C LEU A 64 2.31 13.27 15.95
N GLU A 65 2.62 12.09 15.41
CA GLU A 65 3.94 11.50 15.51
C GLU A 65 4.69 11.65 14.18
N TYR A 66 5.92 12.12 14.24
CA TYR A 66 6.79 12.11 13.07
C TYR A 66 7.36 10.72 12.86
N TYR A 67 7.09 10.13 11.69
CA TYR A 67 7.64 8.85 11.29
C TYR A 67 8.73 9.08 10.24
N ARG A 68 9.97 8.73 10.59
CA ARG A 68 11.06 8.69 9.61
C ARG A 68 10.84 7.51 8.68
N ALA A 69 10.56 7.80 7.41
CA ALA A 69 10.36 6.78 6.40
C ALA A 69 11.71 6.11 6.04
N THR A 70 12.07 5.07 6.79
CA THR A 70 13.28 4.26 6.56
C THR A 70 13.01 3.02 5.71
N GLU A 71 11.75 2.65 5.53
CA GLU A 71 11.35 1.46 4.77
C GLU A 71 11.21 1.81 3.29
N ALA A 72 12.10 1.24 2.48
CA ALA A 72 12.02 1.32 1.02
C ALA A 72 10.74 0.64 0.51
N PHE A 73 10.11 1.23 -0.50
CA PHE A 73 8.87 0.72 -1.10
C PHE A 73 9.06 -0.64 -1.79
N GLU A 74 10.30 -0.95 -2.15
CA GLU A 74 10.77 -2.22 -2.69
C GLU A 74 10.78 -3.35 -1.64
N ASN A 75 10.82 -3.02 -0.35
CA ASN A 75 10.76 -3.99 0.76
C ASN A 75 9.32 -4.34 1.17
N VAL A 76 8.32 -3.90 0.41
CA VAL A 76 6.92 -4.33 0.55
C VAL A 76 6.68 -5.41 -0.49
N GLY A 77 6.39 -6.66 -0.11
CA GLY A 77 6.08 -7.71 -1.08
C GLY A 77 4.73 -7.49 -1.75
N GLY A 78 4.61 -7.79 -3.05
CA GLY A 78 3.34 -7.68 -3.78
C GLY A 78 2.82 -6.26 -3.98
N LEU A 79 1.48 -6.11 -3.99
CA LEU A 79 0.77 -4.83 -4.11
C LEU A 79 1.09 -4.04 -5.40
N ASP A 80 1.37 -4.73 -6.50
CA ASP A 80 1.85 -4.14 -7.75
C ASP A 80 0.92 -3.06 -8.34
N LEU A 81 -0.40 -3.26 -8.29
CA LEU A 81 -1.38 -2.29 -8.78
C LEU A 81 -1.41 -1.02 -7.91
N LEU A 82 -1.32 -1.17 -6.59
CA LEU A 82 -1.19 -0.03 -5.67
C LEU A 82 0.14 0.68 -5.92
N LYS A 83 1.24 -0.06 -6.04
CA LYS A 83 2.57 0.51 -6.28
C LYS A 83 2.62 1.33 -7.57
N ASP A 84 2.08 0.80 -8.66
CA ASP A 84 1.96 1.51 -9.94
C ASP A 84 1.13 2.80 -9.80
N TRP A 85 -0.02 2.73 -9.13
CA TRP A 85 -0.90 3.88 -8.92
C TRP A 85 -0.22 5.00 -8.11
N ILE A 86 0.56 4.63 -7.08
CA ILE A 86 1.34 5.58 -6.27
C ILE A 86 2.50 6.17 -7.08
N ARG A 87 3.24 5.35 -7.84
CA ARG A 87 4.38 5.82 -8.66
C ARG A 87 3.96 6.88 -9.66
N LYS A 88 2.81 6.70 -10.32
CA LYS A 88 2.23 7.68 -11.27
C LYS A 88 1.96 9.05 -10.63
N ARG A 89 1.82 9.12 -9.30
CA ARG A 89 1.51 10.34 -8.54
C ARG A 89 2.72 11.00 -7.89
N THR A 90 3.91 10.41 -8.01
CA THR A 90 5.15 10.94 -7.40
C THR A 90 5.43 12.40 -7.77
N ARG A 91 5.13 12.80 -9.02
CA ARG A 91 5.36 14.16 -9.52
C ARG A 91 4.15 15.09 -9.36
N ALA A 92 3.05 14.62 -8.77
CA ALA A 92 1.80 15.36 -8.74
C ALA A 92 1.85 16.63 -7.86
N PHE A 93 2.86 16.76 -6.99
CA PHE A 93 3.08 17.95 -6.17
C PHE A 93 4.04 18.98 -6.79
N THR A 94 4.42 18.82 -8.06
CA THR A 94 5.34 19.75 -8.74
C THR A 94 4.61 20.89 -9.44
N ASP A 95 5.26 22.03 -9.61
CA ASP A 95 4.71 23.18 -10.36
C ASP A 95 4.41 22.82 -11.82
N GLU A 96 5.16 21.88 -12.40
CA GLU A 96 4.88 21.32 -13.73
C GLU A 96 3.54 20.58 -13.76
N ALA A 97 3.25 19.74 -12.76
CA ALA A 97 1.98 19.06 -12.63
C ALA A 97 0.81 20.05 -12.49
N GLN A 98 1.00 21.11 -11.69
CA GLN A 98 0.00 22.18 -11.56
C GLN A 98 -0.25 22.91 -12.88
N ARG A 99 0.82 23.27 -13.62
CA ARG A 99 0.71 23.91 -14.94
C ARG A 99 0.07 23.01 -16.00
N PHE A 100 0.26 21.69 -15.89
CA PHE A 100 -0.43 20.71 -16.74
C PHE A 100 -1.93 20.61 -16.42
N GLY A 101 -2.38 21.12 -15.27
CA GLY A 101 -3.76 21.03 -14.80
C GLY A 101 -4.06 19.77 -13.98
N LEU A 102 -3.04 19.10 -13.43
CA LEU A 102 -3.28 18.00 -12.51
C LEU A 102 -3.77 18.53 -11.15
N PRO A 103 -4.88 17.99 -10.61
CA PRO A 103 -5.24 18.27 -9.23
C PRO A 103 -4.21 17.65 -8.28
N ALA A 104 -3.97 18.33 -7.16
CA ALA A 104 -3.16 17.75 -6.09
C ALA A 104 -3.85 16.48 -5.54
N PRO A 105 -3.14 15.34 -5.40
CA PRO A 105 -3.75 14.12 -4.92
C PRO A 105 -4.16 14.29 -3.46
N LYS A 106 -5.38 13.85 -3.14
CA LYS A 106 -5.99 14.02 -1.82
C LYS A 106 -5.57 12.91 -0.88
N GLY A 107 -5.66 11.67 -1.33
CA GLY A 107 -5.39 10.53 -0.48
C GLY A 107 -5.90 9.19 -1.00
N VAL A 108 -5.52 8.13 -0.28
CA VAL A 108 -5.93 6.76 -0.53
C VAL A 108 -6.45 6.11 0.75
N LEU A 109 -7.51 5.32 0.64
CA LEU A 109 -8.01 4.46 1.71
C LEU A 109 -7.61 3.01 1.42
N LEU A 110 -6.85 2.41 2.32
CA LEU A 110 -6.37 1.03 2.26
C LEU A 110 -7.25 0.16 3.16
N ILE A 111 -8.15 -0.62 2.56
CA ILE A 111 -9.01 -1.58 3.26
C ILE A 111 -8.45 -2.97 3.03
N GLY A 112 -8.47 -3.85 4.02
CA GLY A 112 -7.97 -5.20 3.77
C GLY A 112 -7.81 -6.06 4.99
N VAL A 113 -7.39 -7.30 4.76
CA VAL A 113 -7.14 -8.29 5.80
C VAL A 113 -6.05 -7.82 6.77
N GLN A 114 -6.18 -8.18 8.04
CA GLN A 114 -5.15 -7.88 9.05
C GLN A 114 -3.83 -8.57 8.66
N GLY A 115 -2.70 -7.92 8.92
CA GLY A 115 -1.39 -8.46 8.53
C GLY A 115 -1.07 -8.40 7.03
N GLY A 116 -1.96 -7.84 6.19
CA GLY A 116 -1.75 -7.67 4.74
C GLY A 116 -0.80 -6.53 4.34
N GLY A 117 -0.14 -5.86 5.30
CA GLY A 117 0.85 -4.82 5.00
C GLY A 117 0.29 -3.41 4.73
N LYS A 118 -0.96 -3.10 5.09
CA LYS A 118 -1.56 -1.76 4.91
C LYS A 118 -0.74 -0.63 5.56
N SER A 119 -0.42 -0.78 6.85
CA SER A 119 0.40 0.16 7.61
C SER A 119 1.84 0.23 7.08
N LEU A 120 2.38 -0.86 6.56
CA LEU A 120 3.69 -0.87 5.91
C LEU A 120 3.66 -0.10 4.58
N ALA A 121 2.64 -0.31 3.75
CA ALA A 121 2.44 0.41 2.50
C ALA A 121 2.31 1.93 2.75
N ALA A 122 1.52 2.33 3.75
CA ALA A 122 1.35 3.74 4.13
C ALA A 122 2.69 4.42 4.46
N ARG A 123 3.51 3.78 5.31
CA ARG A 123 4.84 4.30 5.67
C ARG A 123 5.80 4.34 4.50
N SER A 124 5.72 3.37 3.61
CA SER A 124 6.63 3.24 2.48
C SER A 124 6.33 4.24 1.35
N ILE A 125 5.08 4.74 1.24
CA ILE A 125 4.73 5.84 0.31
C ILE A 125 5.55 7.10 0.61
N GLY A 126 5.72 7.46 1.90
CA GLY A 126 6.55 8.60 2.29
C GLY A 126 8.00 8.44 1.87
N SER A 127 8.56 7.22 1.97
CA SER A 127 9.92 6.94 1.51
C SER A 127 10.04 7.08 0.00
N LEU A 128 9.06 6.57 -0.76
CA LEU A 128 9.06 6.66 -2.23
C LEU A 128 9.00 8.12 -2.72
N TRP A 129 8.17 8.95 -2.08
CA TRP A 129 8.01 10.35 -2.44
C TRP A 129 9.01 11.27 -1.77
N LYS A 130 9.86 10.75 -0.87
CA LYS A 130 10.81 11.51 -0.04
C LYS A 130 10.11 12.62 0.74
N LEU A 131 8.92 12.32 1.26
CA LEU A 131 8.10 13.24 2.05
C LEU A 131 8.06 12.81 3.52
N PRO A 132 7.94 13.77 4.45
CA PRO A 132 7.71 13.47 5.85
C PRO A 132 6.41 12.69 6.02
N VAL A 133 6.42 11.68 6.89
CA VAL A 133 5.22 10.91 7.26
C VAL A 133 4.78 11.32 8.65
N LEU A 134 3.55 11.78 8.76
CA LEU A 134 2.90 12.16 10.00
C LEU A 134 1.89 11.08 10.34
N ARG A 135 2.06 10.40 11.47
CA ARG A 135 1.06 9.46 11.97
C ARG A 135 0.08 10.19 12.87
N MET A 136 -1.20 10.08 12.55
CA MET A 136 -2.30 10.50 13.40
C MET A 136 -2.85 9.29 14.14
N ASP A 137 -2.75 9.31 15.46
CA ASP A 137 -3.38 8.32 16.32
C ASP A 137 -4.81 8.77 16.64
N VAL A 138 -5.78 8.05 16.08
CA VAL A 138 -7.20 8.34 16.26
C VAL A 138 -7.60 8.24 17.74
N GLY A 139 -7.00 7.32 18.50
CA GLY A 139 -7.23 7.21 19.94
C GLY A 139 -6.83 8.48 20.69
N ARG A 140 -5.73 9.14 20.29
CA ARG A 140 -5.30 10.42 20.88
C ARG A 140 -6.21 11.59 20.50
N ILE A 141 -6.84 11.55 19.32
CA ILE A 141 -7.81 12.58 18.93
C ILE A 141 -9.01 12.58 19.88
N PHE A 142 -9.49 11.38 20.23
CA PHE A 142 -10.65 11.18 21.10
C PHE A 142 -10.31 11.09 22.59
N ALA A 143 -9.03 11.13 22.96
CA ALA A 143 -8.60 11.17 24.36
C ALA A 143 -8.83 12.56 24.98
N GLY A 144 -9.40 12.61 26.18
CA GLY A 144 -9.54 13.84 26.97
C GLY A 144 -10.98 14.18 27.36
N LEU A 145 -11.23 15.45 27.68
CA LEU A 145 -12.54 15.98 28.10
C LEU A 145 -13.53 16.04 26.93
N VAL A 146 -14.82 15.87 27.22
CA VAL A 146 -15.93 16.01 26.25
C VAL A 146 -15.82 17.36 25.52
N GLY A 147 -15.73 17.32 24.18
CA GLY A 147 -15.60 18.51 23.32
C GLY A 147 -14.18 18.86 22.86
N ALA A 148 -13.13 18.24 23.43
CA ALA A 148 -11.75 18.49 23.00
C ALA A 148 -11.40 17.85 21.64
N SER A 149 -12.14 16.82 21.22
CA SER A 149 -11.84 16.01 20.03
C SER A 149 -11.88 16.80 18.72
N GLU A 150 -12.83 17.74 18.57
CA GLU A 150 -12.89 18.63 17.40
C GLU A 150 -11.67 19.55 17.34
N GLU A 151 -11.26 20.12 18.48
CA GLU A 151 -10.07 20.98 18.52
C GLU A 151 -8.78 20.19 18.30
N ASN A 152 -8.69 18.95 18.82
CA ASN A 152 -7.58 18.06 18.57
C ASN A 152 -7.44 17.71 17.09
N MET A 153 -8.55 17.37 16.42
CA MET A 153 -8.57 17.12 14.97
C MET A 153 -8.17 18.38 14.19
N ARG A 154 -8.71 19.56 14.53
CA ARG A 154 -8.29 20.82 13.88
C ARG A 154 -6.81 21.12 14.10
N ARG A 155 -6.27 20.87 15.30
CA ARG A 155 -4.85 21.06 15.59
C ARG A 155 -3.96 20.07 14.83
N ALA A 156 -4.36 18.80 14.74
CA ALA A 156 -3.70 17.80 13.89
C ALA A 156 -3.66 18.25 12.43
N ILE A 157 -4.79 18.68 11.88
CA ILE A 157 -4.88 19.19 10.50
C ILE A 157 -3.93 20.38 10.31
N ARG A 158 -4.00 21.42 11.15
CA ARG A 158 -3.12 22.59 11.05
C ARG A 158 -1.64 22.22 11.11
N THR A 159 -1.29 21.27 11.96
CA THR A 159 0.09 20.77 12.09
C THR A 159 0.53 20.00 10.84
N ALA A 160 -0.36 19.22 10.23
CA ALA A 160 -0.06 18.53 8.97
C ALA A 160 0.15 19.52 7.82
N GLU A 161 -0.67 20.57 7.76
CA GLU A 161 -0.55 21.63 6.75
C GLU A 161 0.71 22.47 6.92
N SER A 162 1.14 22.78 8.14
CA SER A 162 2.39 23.51 8.40
C SER A 162 3.64 22.70 8.08
N VAL A 163 3.53 21.39 7.85
CA VAL A 163 4.67 20.55 7.46
C VAL A 163 4.64 20.19 5.98
N ALA A 164 3.55 20.51 5.28
CA ALA A 164 3.35 20.18 3.88
C ALA A 164 4.51 20.68 2.98
N PRO A 165 4.92 19.92 1.93
CA PRO A 165 4.31 18.68 1.46
C PRO A 165 4.60 17.48 2.38
N ALA A 166 3.56 16.68 2.67
CA ALA A 166 3.65 15.60 3.66
C ALA A 166 2.67 14.45 3.36
N VAL A 167 2.96 13.27 3.91
CA VAL A 167 2.01 12.15 3.98
C VAL A 167 1.39 12.12 5.38
N LEU A 168 0.07 12.22 5.48
CA LEU A 168 -0.66 12.05 6.72
C LEU A 168 -1.24 10.64 6.79
N TRP A 169 -0.64 9.78 7.60
CA TRP A 169 -1.06 8.41 7.80
C TRP A 169 -2.02 8.33 9.00
N ILE A 170 -3.23 7.82 8.76
CA ILE A 170 -4.23 7.53 9.79
C ILE A 170 -4.40 6.01 9.83
N ASP A 171 -3.97 5.39 10.92
CA ASP A 171 -4.00 3.94 11.06
C ASP A 171 -5.29 3.49 11.76
N GLU A 172 -5.87 2.40 11.26
CA GLU A 172 -7.06 1.76 11.84
C GLU A 172 -8.20 2.75 12.09
N LEU A 173 -8.57 3.45 11.01
CA LEU A 173 -9.57 4.52 11.01
C LEU A 173 -10.90 4.09 11.67
N GLU A 174 -11.26 2.81 11.52
CA GLU A 174 -12.43 2.18 12.14
C GLU A 174 -12.44 2.25 13.67
N LYS A 175 -11.28 2.28 14.33
CA LYS A 175 -11.19 2.36 15.79
C LYS A 175 -11.73 3.68 16.33
N GLY A 176 -11.68 4.74 15.53
CA GLY A 176 -12.32 6.02 15.87
C GLY A 176 -13.84 5.94 15.95
N PHE A 177 -14.44 4.94 15.31
CA PHE A 177 -15.88 4.75 15.27
C PHE A 177 -16.36 3.60 16.16
N ALA A 178 -15.44 2.78 16.68
CA ALA A 178 -15.71 1.69 17.60
C ALA A 178 -16.26 2.24 18.94
N GLY A 179 -17.58 2.34 19.06
CA GLY A 179 -18.30 2.91 20.20
C GLY A 179 -19.50 3.77 19.80
N SER A 180 -19.46 4.35 18.60
CA SER A 180 -20.58 5.12 18.01
C SER A 180 -21.79 4.27 17.65
N GLN A 181 -21.58 2.97 17.40
CA GLN A 181 -22.62 2.01 16.97
C GLN A 181 -23.26 1.24 18.14
N SER A 182 -22.58 1.11 19.29
CA SER A 182 -22.96 0.17 20.36
C SER A 182 -23.70 0.79 21.54
N SER A 183 -23.90 2.10 21.57
CA SER A 183 -24.65 2.73 22.65
C SER A 183 -25.46 3.90 22.13
N GLY A 184 -26.79 3.78 22.16
CA GLY A 184 -27.71 4.86 21.81
C GLY A 184 -27.65 6.08 22.72
N PHE A 185 -26.59 6.27 23.52
CA PHE A 185 -26.51 7.34 24.54
C PHE A 185 -25.10 7.89 24.89
N SER A 186 -23.96 7.47 24.31
CA SER A 186 -22.66 7.81 24.94
C SER A 186 -21.78 8.93 24.33
N ASP A 187 -21.94 9.35 23.07
CA ASP A 187 -21.02 10.36 22.46
C ASP A 187 -21.68 11.59 21.81
N GLY A 188 -23.02 11.72 21.88
CA GLY A 188 -23.73 12.94 21.40
C GLY A 188 -23.41 13.36 19.95
N GLY A 189 -23.01 12.41 19.09
CA GLY A 189 -22.60 12.67 17.70
C GLY A 189 -21.24 13.38 17.56
N THR A 190 -20.41 13.44 18.61
CA THR A 190 -19.10 14.10 18.58
C THR A 190 -18.16 13.43 17.58
N THR A 191 -18.02 12.10 17.63
CA THR A 191 -17.25 11.32 16.65
C THR A 191 -17.66 11.63 15.21
N ALA A 192 -18.97 11.61 14.93
CA ALA A 192 -19.48 11.90 13.59
C ALA A 192 -19.12 13.33 13.13
N ARG A 193 -19.22 14.34 14.01
CA ARG A 193 -18.85 15.74 13.70
C ARG A 193 -17.36 15.93 13.46
N VAL A 194 -16.51 15.29 14.26
CA VAL A 194 -15.05 15.33 14.10
C VAL A 194 -14.66 14.77 12.73
N PHE A 195 -15.19 13.61 12.36
CA PHE A 195 -14.88 12.98 11.07
C PHE A 195 -15.55 13.68 9.88
N ALA A 196 -16.72 14.29 10.06
CA ALA A 196 -17.31 15.15 9.04
C ALA A 196 -16.40 16.35 8.75
N SER A 197 -15.84 16.99 9.78
CA SER A 197 -14.90 18.10 9.63
C SER A 197 -13.62 17.68 8.91
N PHE A 198 -13.08 16.51 9.26
CA PHE A 198 -11.93 15.92 8.57
C PHE A 198 -12.22 15.60 7.09
N LEU A 199 -13.39 15.04 6.79
CA LEU A 199 -13.81 14.73 5.43
C LEU A 199 -14.00 15.99 4.58
N THR A 200 -14.56 17.05 5.15
CA THR A 200 -14.68 18.36 4.51
C THR A 200 -13.30 18.91 4.20
N TRP A 201 -12.40 18.93 5.19
CA TRP A 201 -11.01 19.35 4.99
C TRP A 201 -10.31 18.53 3.89
N LEU A 202 -10.42 17.20 3.92
CA LEU A 202 -9.82 16.32 2.90
C LEU A 202 -10.28 16.69 1.49
N GLN A 203 -11.52 17.17 1.33
CA GLN A 203 -12.06 17.58 0.03
C GLN A 203 -11.63 18.95 -0.44
N GLU A 204 -11.57 19.91 0.48
CA GLU A 204 -11.39 21.33 0.19
C GLU A 204 -9.93 21.78 0.27
N LYS A 205 -9.07 20.99 0.93
CA LYS A 205 -7.66 21.33 1.14
C LYS A 205 -6.96 21.64 -0.18
N GLN A 206 -6.23 22.75 -0.18
CA GLN A 206 -5.27 23.10 -1.24
C GLN A 206 -3.83 22.75 -0.83
N SER A 207 -3.63 22.43 0.46
CA SER A 207 -2.33 22.03 1.01
C SER A 207 -1.88 20.69 0.40
N PRO A 208 -0.58 20.54 0.06
CA PRO A 208 -0.02 19.32 -0.52
C PRO A 208 0.19 18.22 0.53
N VAL A 209 -0.87 17.91 1.28
CA VAL A 209 -0.93 16.81 2.25
C VAL A 209 -1.64 15.63 1.60
N PHE A 210 -0.95 14.51 1.46
CA PHE A 210 -1.53 13.25 0.96
C PHE A 210 -1.98 12.39 2.13
N VAL A 211 -3.27 12.07 2.21
CA VAL A 211 -3.80 11.25 3.30
C VAL A 211 -3.73 9.77 2.94
N VAL A 212 -3.14 8.94 3.79
CA VAL A 212 -3.23 7.48 3.71
C VAL A 212 -4.01 7.00 4.93
N ALA A 213 -5.23 6.52 4.73
CA ALA A 213 -6.01 5.90 5.80
C ALA A 213 -5.98 4.38 5.67
N THR A 214 -5.91 3.64 6.77
CA THR A 214 -6.02 2.18 6.78
C THR A 214 -7.28 1.75 7.52
N ALA A 215 -7.89 0.63 7.09
CA ALA A 215 -8.94 -0.02 7.84
C ALA A 215 -8.96 -1.54 7.68
N ASN A 216 -9.33 -2.26 8.74
CA ASN A 216 -9.53 -3.71 8.73
C ASN A 216 -11.01 -4.11 8.70
N ASP A 217 -11.87 -3.28 9.29
CA ASP A 217 -13.32 -3.50 9.35
C ASP A 217 -14.06 -2.35 8.67
N VAL A 218 -14.66 -2.65 7.52
CA VAL A 218 -15.42 -1.68 6.74
C VAL A 218 -16.82 -1.41 7.31
N SER A 219 -17.36 -2.32 8.12
CA SER A 219 -18.70 -2.18 8.69
C SER A 219 -18.76 -1.09 9.78
N ALA A 220 -17.63 -0.84 10.43
CA ALA A 220 -17.47 0.21 11.43
C ALA A 220 -17.22 1.60 10.81
N LEU A 221 -16.94 1.69 9.51
CA LEU A 221 -16.72 2.97 8.85
C LEU A 221 -18.04 3.63 8.44
N PRO A 222 -18.19 4.96 8.63
CA PRO A 222 -19.32 5.68 8.09
C PRO A 222 -19.35 5.60 6.54
N PRO A 223 -20.52 5.38 5.92
CA PRO A 223 -20.66 5.30 4.47
C PRO A 223 -20.10 6.52 3.73
N GLU A 224 -20.09 7.70 4.36
CA GLU A 224 -19.54 8.94 3.83
C GLU A 224 -18.06 8.81 3.44
N LEU A 225 -17.25 8.05 4.19
CA LEU A 225 -15.83 7.81 3.87
C LEU A 225 -15.66 6.95 2.62
N LEU A 226 -16.65 6.12 2.32
CA LEU A 226 -16.61 5.13 1.24
C LEU A 226 -17.17 5.66 -0.08
N ARG A 227 -17.65 6.91 -0.10
CA ARG A 227 -18.15 7.55 -1.32
C ARG A 227 -16.99 7.92 -2.24
N LYS A 228 -17.12 7.55 -3.53
CA LYS A 228 -16.17 7.94 -4.57
C LYS A 228 -15.99 9.46 -4.59
N GLY A 229 -14.74 9.90 -4.75
CA GLY A 229 -14.34 11.31 -4.74
C GLY A 229 -13.88 11.81 -3.37
N ARG A 230 -14.14 11.10 -2.26
CA ARG A 230 -13.61 11.48 -0.94
C ARG A 230 -12.12 11.17 -0.81
N PHE A 231 -11.78 9.92 -1.05
CA PHE A 231 -10.42 9.54 -1.41
C PHE A 231 -10.28 9.51 -2.92
N ASP A 232 -9.07 9.68 -3.43
CA ASP A 232 -8.81 9.55 -4.86
C ASP A 232 -9.02 8.10 -5.31
N GLU A 233 -8.75 7.14 -4.41
CA GLU A 233 -8.97 5.71 -4.63
C GLU A 233 -9.17 4.97 -3.31
N ILE A 234 -9.95 3.88 -3.38
CA ILE A 234 -10.06 2.90 -2.30
C ILE A 234 -9.45 1.60 -2.79
N PHE A 235 -8.38 1.15 -2.14
CA PHE A 235 -7.74 -0.13 -2.46
C PHE A 235 -8.12 -1.21 -1.48
N PHE A 236 -8.39 -2.40 -2.00
CA PHE A 236 -8.55 -3.63 -1.24
C PHE A 236 -7.25 -4.44 -1.26
N ILE A 237 -6.71 -4.70 -0.08
CA ILE A 237 -5.53 -5.52 0.16
C ILE A 237 -5.99 -6.86 0.72
N ASP A 238 -5.89 -7.90 -0.10
CA ASP A 238 -6.21 -9.27 0.27
C ASP A 238 -4.98 -10.01 0.82
N LEU A 239 -5.14 -11.30 1.14
CA LEU A 239 -4.03 -12.20 1.41
C LEU A 239 -3.13 -12.34 0.18
N PRO A 240 -1.81 -12.44 0.38
CA PRO A 240 -0.84 -12.54 -0.71
C PRO A 240 -1.05 -13.81 -1.55
N ASN A 241 -0.97 -13.65 -2.87
CA ASN A 241 -0.90 -14.78 -3.80
C ASN A 241 0.45 -15.51 -3.72
N GLN A 242 0.61 -16.62 -4.44
CA GLN A 242 1.84 -17.43 -4.41
C GLN A 242 3.12 -16.61 -4.66
N ARG A 243 3.14 -15.82 -5.74
CA ARG A 243 4.30 -15.01 -6.12
C ARG A 243 4.59 -13.93 -5.06
N GLU A 244 3.56 -13.32 -4.51
CA GLU A 244 3.71 -12.34 -3.43
C GLU A 244 4.26 -12.99 -2.15
N ARG A 245 3.84 -14.21 -1.81
CA ARG A 245 4.40 -14.96 -0.68
C ARG A 245 5.89 -15.25 -0.88
N GLU A 246 6.31 -15.63 -2.08
CA GLU A 246 7.74 -15.82 -2.41
C GLU A 246 8.54 -14.53 -2.19
N GLU A 247 8.02 -13.39 -2.67
CA GLU A 247 8.64 -12.08 -2.43
C GLU A 247 8.73 -11.75 -0.94
N ILE A 248 7.66 -11.99 -0.18
CA ILE A 248 7.57 -11.75 1.26
C ILE A 248 8.60 -12.61 2.01
N PHE A 249 8.66 -13.93 1.76
CA PHE A 249 9.67 -14.81 2.35
C PHE A 249 11.08 -14.29 2.09
N ALA A 250 11.39 -13.95 0.84
CA ALA A 250 12.71 -13.46 0.46
C ALA A 250 13.06 -12.13 1.16
N ILE A 251 12.09 -11.22 1.34
CA ILE A 251 12.27 -9.97 2.10
C ILE A 251 12.58 -10.27 3.57
N HIS A 252 11.80 -11.11 4.23
CA HIS A 252 11.99 -11.38 5.65
C HIS A 252 13.27 -12.18 5.94
N LEU A 253 13.68 -13.08 5.05
CA LEU A 253 14.97 -13.78 5.12
C LEU A 253 16.15 -12.78 5.02
N ARG A 254 16.14 -11.87 4.03
CA ARG A 254 17.17 -10.83 3.89
C ARG A 254 17.26 -9.91 5.11
N LYS A 255 16.12 -9.50 5.65
CA LYS A 255 16.04 -8.68 6.88
C LYS A 255 16.71 -9.36 8.09
N ARG A 256 16.84 -10.69 8.07
CA ARG A 256 17.46 -11.52 9.12
C ARG A 256 18.87 -11.98 8.77
N GLY A 257 19.50 -11.37 7.75
CA GLY A 257 20.86 -11.70 7.33
C GLY A 257 20.99 -13.06 6.64
N ARG A 258 19.89 -13.59 6.09
CA ARG A 258 19.86 -14.87 5.36
C ARG A 258 19.74 -14.61 3.85
N ASP A 259 20.52 -15.34 3.05
CA ASP A 259 20.40 -15.28 1.59
C ASP A 259 19.21 -16.14 1.13
N PRO A 260 18.15 -15.57 0.55
CA PRO A 260 17.00 -16.34 0.10
C PRO A 260 17.32 -17.44 -0.91
N ARG A 261 18.46 -17.33 -1.61
CA ARG A 261 18.90 -18.36 -2.58
C ARG A 261 19.34 -19.67 -1.91
N GLN A 262 19.51 -19.67 -0.59
CA GLN A 262 19.82 -20.86 0.21
C GLN A 262 18.56 -21.63 0.66
N PHE A 263 17.37 -21.13 0.33
CA PHE A 263 16.09 -21.68 0.74
C PHE A 263 15.23 -22.00 -0.49
N ASP A 264 14.43 -23.06 -0.43
CA ASP A 264 13.37 -23.30 -1.41
C ASP A 264 12.16 -22.39 -1.13
N VAL A 265 12.33 -21.10 -1.42
CA VAL A 265 11.32 -20.06 -1.19
C VAL A 265 9.98 -20.40 -1.87
N ARG A 266 10.01 -21.08 -3.01
CA ARG A 266 8.81 -21.50 -3.73
C ARG A 266 8.04 -22.54 -2.92
N ARG A 267 8.72 -23.59 -2.42
CA ARG A 267 8.12 -24.61 -1.55
C ARG A 267 7.58 -24.02 -0.25
N LEU A 268 8.33 -23.11 0.38
CA LEU A 268 7.88 -22.41 1.59
C LEU A 268 6.60 -21.58 1.33
N ALA A 269 6.57 -20.83 0.23
CA ALA A 269 5.43 -20.03 -0.15
C ALA A 269 4.19 -20.88 -0.51
N GLN A 270 4.38 -22.07 -1.10
CA GLN A 270 3.28 -23.01 -1.35
C GLN A 270 2.71 -23.56 -0.04
N ALA A 271 3.57 -23.94 0.91
CA ALA A 271 3.14 -24.44 2.22
C ALA A 271 2.39 -23.37 3.03
N ALA A 272 2.73 -22.09 2.86
CA ALA A 272 2.11 -20.96 3.52
C ALA A 272 0.84 -20.43 2.82
N GLU A 273 0.10 -21.27 2.10
CA GLU A 273 -1.15 -20.86 1.45
C GLU A 273 -2.16 -20.31 2.49
N GLY A 274 -2.70 -19.13 2.22
CA GLY A 274 -3.66 -18.47 3.10
C GLY A 274 -3.05 -17.73 4.29
N PHE A 275 -1.71 -17.64 4.38
CA PHE A 275 -1.01 -16.82 5.37
C PHE A 275 -0.99 -15.36 4.92
N SER A 276 -1.11 -14.44 5.87
CA SER A 276 -0.80 -13.04 5.70
C SER A 276 0.72 -12.78 5.72
N GLY A 277 1.15 -11.61 5.28
CA GLY A 277 2.58 -11.24 5.33
C GLY A 277 3.13 -11.24 6.76
N ALA A 278 2.31 -10.80 7.73
CA ALA A 278 2.67 -10.84 9.14
C ALA A 278 2.87 -12.28 9.66
N GLU A 279 2.03 -13.23 9.23
CA GLU A 279 2.18 -14.63 9.65
C GLU A 279 3.41 -15.29 9.04
N ILE A 280 3.73 -14.98 7.77
CA ILE A 280 4.99 -15.43 7.14
C ILE A 280 6.20 -14.91 7.93
N GLU A 281 6.16 -13.63 8.34
CA GLU A 281 7.19 -13.08 9.20
C GLU A 281 7.32 -13.84 10.53
N GLN A 282 6.21 -14.11 11.21
CA GLN A 282 6.22 -14.80 12.50
C GLN A 282 6.73 -16.23 12.39
N VAL A 283 6.35 -16.97 11.35
CA VAL A 283 6.88 -18.31 11.10
C VAL A 283 8.40 -18.30 10.99
N ILE A 284 8.98 -17.35 10.26
CA ILE A 284 10.45 -17.25 10.13
C ILE A 284 11.09 -16.89 11.49
N ILE A 285 10.45 -16.04 12.28
CA ILE A 285 10.93 -15.69 13.64
C ILE A 285 10.91 -16.93 14.54
N SER A 286 9.81 -17.68 14.59
CA SER A 286 9.70 -18.89 15.39
C SER A 286 10.74 -19.93 14.96
N ALA A 287 10.91 -20.12 13.65
CA ALA A 287 11.87 -21.06 13.10
C ALA A 287 13.32 -20.68 13.48
N LEU A 288 13.64 -19.38 13.56
CA LEU A 288 14.94 -18.92 14.06
C LEU A 288 15.16 -19.25 15.53
N PHE A 289 14.14 -19.09 16.38
CA PHE A 289 14.24 -19.49 17.79
C PHE A 289 14.49 -21.00 17.93
N ASP A 290 13.77 -21.81 17.17
CA ASP A 290 13.91 -23.28 17.16
C ASP A 290 15.28 -23.73 16.63
N ALA A 291 15.79 -23.11 15.56
CA ALA A 291 17.12 -23.38 15.04
C ALA A 291 18.21 -23.00 16.06
N PHE A 292 18.12 -21.80 16.63
CA PHE A 292 19.08 -21.31 17.62
C PHE A 292 19.11 -22.16 18.88
N HIS A 293 17.94 -22.55 19.41
CA HIS A 293 17.84 -23.42 20.58
C HIS A 293 18.53 -24.77 20.38
N ARG A 294 18.48 -25.31 19.14
CA ARG A 294 19.14 -26.57 18.77
C ARG A 294 20.62 -26.41 18.42
N GLY A 295 21.15 -25.18 18.39
CA GLY A 295 22.52 -24.90 17.95
C GLY A 295 22.75 -25.17 16.45
N ALA A 296 21.70 -25.05 15.64
CA ALA A 296 21.73 -25.30 14.20
C ALA A 296 21.45 -24.02 13.40
N GLU A 297 21.83 -24.03 12.13
CA GLU A 297 21.43 -22.99 11.18
C GLU A 297 19.95 -23.14 10.79
N LEU A 298 19.35 -22.03 10.36
CA LEU A 298 17.98 -22.05 9.83
C LEU A 298 17.96 -22.77 8.48
N ASP A 299 17.06 -23.76 8.34
CA ASP A 299 16.84 -24.51 7.12
C ASP A 299 15.35 -24.53 6.72
N ASP A 300 15.07 -25.02 5.50
CA ASP A 300 13.71 -25.10 4.96
C ASP A 300 12.79 -25.97 5.83
N GLU A 301 13.29 -27.08 6.37
CA GLU A 301 12.50 -28.03 7.15
C GLU A 301 12.03 -27.44 8.49
N THR A 302 12.87 -26.62 9.14
CA THR A 302 12.47 -25.90 10.36
C THR A 302 11.37 -24.89 10.06
N ILE A 303 11.47 -24.15 8.95
CA ILE A 303 10.44 -23.20 8.54
C ILE A 303 9.13 -23.95 8.22
N LEU A 304 9.20 -25.06 7.48
CA LEU A 304 8.03 -25.87 7.13
C LEU A 304 7.32 -26.45 8.37
N GLN A 305 8.08 -26.87 9.39
CA GLN A 305 7.51 -27.31 10.67
C GLN A 305 6.72 -26.20 11.35
N GLU A 306 7.25 -24.97 11.37
CA GLU A 306 6.55 -23.81 11.95
C GLU A 306 5.31 -23.39 11.14
N ILE A 307 5.35 -23.50 9.80
CA ILE A 307 4.16 -23.32 8.96
C ILE A 307 3.09 -24.34 9.36
N GLY A 308 3.46 -25.62 9.50
CA GLY A 308 2.52 -26.69 9.85
C GLY A 308 1.91 -26.57 11.25
N ARG A 309 2.61 -25.92 12.19
CA ARG A 309 2.12 -25.64 13.55
C ARG A 309 1.21 -24.41 13.61
N THR A 310 1.29 -23.53 12.62
CA THR A 310 0.56 -22.26 12.61
C THR A 310 -0.81 -22.43 11.94
N VAL A 311 -1.88 -22.01 12.63
CA VAL A 311 -3.22 -21.94 12.04
C VAL A 311 -3.41 -20.55 11.41
N PRO A 312 -3.54 -20.43 10.08
CA PRO A 312 -3.55 -19.13 9.42
C PRO A 312 -4.85 -18.34 9.65
N LEU A 313 -4.75 -17.02 9.53
CA LEU A 313 -5.84 -16.05 9.66
C LEU A 313 -6.98 -16.33 8.68
N SER A 314 -6.66 -16.83 7.49
CA SER A 314 -7.64 -17.29 6.49
C SER A 314 -8.58 -18.38 6.98
N ARG A 315 -8.17 -19.14 8.00
CA ARG A 315 -9.00 -20.16 8.66
C ARG A 315 -9.68 -19.62 9.91
N THR A 316 -8.96 -18.88 10.75
CA THR A 316 -9.51 -18.38 12.02
C THR A 316 -10.52 -17.24 11.84
N MET A 317 -10.40 -16.45 10.78
CA MET A 317 -11.22 -15.27 10.48
C MET A 317 -11.91 -15.39 9.12
N ARG A 318 -12.23 -16.61 8.68
CA ARG A 318 -12.75 -16.90 7.34
C ARG A 318 -13.96 -16.04 6.99
N GLU A 319 -14.96 -16.02 7.87
CA GLU A 319 -16.23 -15.33 7.66
C GLU A 319 -16.01 -13.83 7.46
N ASN A 320 -15.13 -13.23 8.27
CA ASN A 320 -14.80 -11.81 8.20
C ASN A 320 -14.05 -11.49 6.89
N ILE A 321 -13.07 -12.32 6.51
CA ILE A 321 -12.31 -12.14 5.26
C ILE A 321 -13.23 -12.27 4.05
N GLU A 322 -14.12 -13.26 4.03
CA GLU A 322 -15.09 -13.43 2.95
C GLU A 322 -16.09 -12.27 2.88
N ALA A 323 -16.56 -11.78 4.03
CA ALA A 323 -17.43 -10.60 4.08
C ALA A 323 -16.73 -9.36 3.50
N LEU A 324 -15.46 -9.15 3.85
CA LEU A 324 -14.64 -8.06 3.35
C LEU A 324 -14.40 -8.17 1.84
N ARG A 325 -14.09 -9.38 1.33
CA ARG A 325 -13.94 -9.67 -0.10
C ARG A 325 -15.24 -9.42 -0.87
N ARG A 326 -16.39 -9.86 -0.33
CA ARG A 326 -17.71 -9.59 -0.93
C ARG A 326 -17.99 -8.10 -0.99
N TRP A 327 -17.70 -7.36 0.08
CA TRP A 327 -17.85 -5.91 0.10
C TRP A 327 -16.98 -5.22 -0.95
N ALA A 328 -15.70 -5.64 -1.05
CA ALA A 328 -14.69 -5.01 -1.88
C ALA A 328 -14.93 -5.18 -3.39
N ARG A 329 -15.51 -6.31 -3.82
CA ARG A 329 -15.69 -6.68 -5.24
C ARG A 329 -16.22 -5.54 -6.13
N ASP A 330 -17.20 -4.79 -5.64
CA ASP A 330 -17.86 -3.73 -6.40
C ASP A 330 -17.52 -2.31 -5.91
N ARG A 331 -16.67 -2.20 -4.87
CA ARG A 331 -16.47 -0.95 -4.12
C ARG A 331 -15.02 -0.49 -4.01
N ALA A 332 -14.06 -1.39 -4.19
CA ALA A 332 -12.64 -1.09 -4.04
C ALA A 332 -11.84 -1.69 -5.19
N ARG A 333 -10.77 -1.00 -5.59
CA ARG A 333 -9.81 -1.50 -6.56
C ARG A 333 -8.90 -2.53 -5.91
N PRO A 334 -8.58 -3.67 -6.53
CA PRO A 334 -7.58 -4.59 -5.98
C PRO A 334 -6.20 -3.92 -5.92
N ALA A 335 -5.48 -4.13 -4.83
CA ALA A 335 -4.11 -3.62 -4.65
C ALA A 335 -3.07 -4.47 -5.38
N SER A 336 -3.40 -5.72 -5.68
CA SER A 336 -2.54 -6.69 -6.33
C SER A 336 -3.20 -7.25 -7.59
N SER A 337 -2.39 -7.60 -8.58
CA SER A 337 -2.83 -8.34 -9.75
C SER A 337 -3.41 -9.70 -9.34
N PRO A 338 -4.43 -10.19 -10.07
CA PRO A 338 -4.96 -11.52 -9.83
C PRO A 338 -3.84 -12.56 -9.98
N PRO A 339 -3.94 -13.71 -9.30
CA PRO A 339 -3.00 -14.80 -9.50
C PRO A 339 -2.89 -15.10 -10.99
N GLU A 340 -1.67 -15.14 -11.54
CA GLU A 340 -1.46 -15.63 -12.90
C GLU A 340 -2.06 -17.04 -12.97
N ALA A 341 -2.98 -17.27 -13.90
CA ALA A 341 -3.45 -18.63 -14.17
C ALA A 341 -2.22 -19.46 -14.53
N GLU A 342 -2.06 -20.63 -13.90
CA GLU A 342 -1.00 -21.56 -14.29
C GLU A 342 -1.06 -21.72 -15.82
N PRO A 343 0.09 -21.69 -16.53
CA PRO A 343 0.07 -21.93 -17.96
C PRO A 343 -0.62 -23.26 -18.19
N ALA A 344 -1.76 -23.21 -18.88
CA ALA A 344 -2.53 -24.40 -19.21
C ALA A 344 -1.56 -25.43 -19.76
N VAL A 345 -1.44 -26.58 -19.07
CA VAL A 345 -0.65 -27.70 -19.54
C VAL A 345 -1.13 -27.98 -20.96
N ALA A 346 -0.30 -27.66 -21.94
CA ALA A 346 -0.64 -27.85 -23.34
C ALA A 346 -0.96 -29.33 -23.52
N LEU A 347 -2.25 -29.64 -23.73
CA LEU A 347 -2.66 -30.98 -24.11
C LEU A 347 -1.82 -31.39 -25.32
N PRO A 348 -1.16 -32.56 -25.29
CA PRO A 348 -0.34 -33.00 -26.41
C PRO A 348 -1.21 -33.02 -27.67
N ALA A 349 -0.71 -32.37 -28.73
CA ALA A 349 -1.42 -32.27 -29.99
C ALA A 349 -1.84 -33.68 -30.49
N PRO A 350 -3.07 -33.85 -31.00
CA PRO A 350 -3.51 -35.14 -31.50
C PRO A 350 -2.57 -35.59 -32.62
N GLN A 351 -1.99 -36.79 -32.45
CA GLN A 351 -1.11 -37.39 -33.45
C GLN A 351 -1.87 -37.48 -34.78
N ARG A 352 -1.37 -36.78 -35.80
CA ARG A 352 -1.88 -36.88 -37.17
C ARG A 352 -1.78 -38.33 -37.62
N ALA A 353 -2.92 -38.99 -37.78
CA ALA A 353 -3.03 -40.27 -38.46
C ALA A 353 -2.37 -40.14 -39.85
N GLN A 354 -1.32 -40.93 -40.08
CA GLN A 354 -0.67 -41.05 -41.39
C GLN A 354 -1.69 -41.63 -42.37
N ARG A 355 -2.32 -40.78 -43.18
CA ARG A 355 -3.06 -41.24 -44.36
C ARG A 355 -2.06 -41.69 -45.42
N MET A 356 -1.98 -43.01 -45.61
CA MET A 356 -1.27 -43.65 -46.71
C MET A 356 -1.74 -43.06 -48.05
N ALA A 357 -0.81 -42.49 -48.81
CA ALA A 357 -1.05 -42.03 -50.16
C ALA A 357 -1.06 -43.23 -51.13
N THR A 358 -2.25 -43.67 -51.54
CA THR A 358 -2.41 -44.57 -52.69
C THR A 358 -2.34 -43.76 -53.99
N ARG A 359 -1.32 -44.04 -54.81
CA ARG A 359 -1.10 -43.47 -56.15
C ARG A 359 -2.25 -43.85 -57.11
N PRO A 360 -2.76 -42.92 -57.94
CA PRO A 360 -3.67 -43.29 -59.03
C PRO A 360 -2.89 -43.66 -60.31
N LYS A 361 -3.22 -44.83 -60.89
CA LYS A 361 -2.81 -45.26 -62.24
C LYS A 361 -3.68 -44.56 -63.29
N LYS A 362 -3.05 -44.01 -64.35
CA LYS A 362 -3.71 -43.53 -65.58
C LYS A 362 -4.18 -44.71 -66.45
N ARG A 363 -5.39 -44.61 -67.02
CA ARG A 363 -5.85 -45.09 -68.35
C ARG A 363 -7.35 -44.78 -68.47
N SER A 364 -7.76 -43.78 -69.26
CA SER A 364 -8.14 -43.83 -70.69
C SER A 364 -9.59 -44.28 -70.95
N SER A 365 -10.38 -43.34 -71.48
CA SER A 365 -11.51 -43.48 -72.42
C SER A 365 -12.66 -44.45 -72.12
N SER A 366 -13.90 -43.92 -72.00
CA SER A 366 -14.92 -43.94 -73.07
C SER A 366 -16.36 -43.90 -72.52
N SER A 367 -17.13 -42.92 -73.01
CA SER A 367 -18.53 -43.00 -73.48
C SER A 367 -19.72 -43.38 -72.57
N ARG A 368 -20.85 -42.69 -72.88
CA ARG A 368 -22.29 -42.92 -72.58
C ARG A 368 -22.80 -42.25 -71.30
N SER A 369 -23.69 -41.25 -71.31
CA SER A 369 -25.05 -41.05 -71.91
C SER A 369 -26.18 -41.82 -71.19
N GLY A 370 -27.22 -41.10 -70.76
CA GLY A 370 -28.51 -41.61 -70.24
C GLY A 370 -28.82 -41.05 -68.84
N GLU A 371 -29.67 -40.02 -68.73
CA GLU A 371 -31.13 -40.09 -68.49
C GLU A 371 -31.48 -40.44 -67.02
N GLY A 372 -32.00 -39.47 -66.28
CA GLY A 372 -33.40 -39.46 -65.77
C GLY A 372 -33.33 -39.69 -64.25
N GLU A 373 -34.20 -39.24 -63.36
CA GLU A 373 -35.51 -38.60 -63.40
C GLU A 373 -35.74 -38.14 -61.93
N ALA A 374 -36.46 -37.03 -61.73
CA ALA A 374 -36.87 -36.52 -60.41
C ALA A 374 -38.22 -37.17 -59.99
N PRO A 375 -38.96 -36.62 -59.00
CA PRO A 375 -38.70 -36.47 -57.56
C PRO A 375 -39.83 -37.14 -56.73
N ALA A 376 -39.76 -37.12 -55.39
CA ALA A 376 -40.91 -36.89 -54.50
C ALA A 376 -40.53 -37.01 -53.02
N GLU A 377 -40.67 -35.91 -52.29
CA GLU A 377 -41.06 -35.93 -50.87
C GLU A 377 -42.59 -35.94 -50.76
N PRO A 378 -43.14 -36.35 -49.61
CA PRO A 378 -44.03 -35.41 -48.93
C PRO A 378 -43.82 -35.38 -47.42
N SER A 379 -43.73 -34.18 -46.86
CA SER A 379 -44.00 -33.90 -45.44
C SER A 379 -45.25 -33.03 -45.38
N GLY A 380 -46.27 -33.52 -44.67
CA GLY A 380 -47.33 -32.69 -44.11
C GLY A 380 -46.94 -32.14 -42.75
#